data_AF-X0UDF3-F1
#
_entry.id   AF-X0UDF3-F1
#
_cell.length_a   1.000
_cell.length_b   1.000
_cell.length_c   1.000
_cell.angle_alpha   90.00
_cell.angle_beta   90.00
_cell.angle_gamma   90.00
#
_symmetry.space_group_name_H-M   'P 1'
#
loop_
_entity.id
_entity.type
_entity.pdbx_description
1 polymer ?
#
loop_
_entity_poly.entity_id
_entity_poly.type
_entity_poly.pdbx_seq_one_letter_code
_entity_poly.pdbx_strand_id
1 'polypeptide(L)'
;MRITLKMLEIKVKYLNEITDNPVGTYTKDADGKFHANLGNYHLSGAYGGWSLHQMQTDGGGVRDIFYAGHMPKRELFDRMA
;
A
#
# COMPACT_ATOMS: atom_id res chain seq x y z
N MET A 1 10.88 -20.77 4.55
CA MET A 1 11.33 -19.43 4.08
C MET A 1 10.61 -18.34 4.86
N ARG A 2 11.28 -17.29 5.32
CA ARG A 2 10.67 -16.14 6.03
C ARG A 2 10.31 -15.04 5.03
N ILE A 3 9.09 -14.50 5.05
CA ILE A 3 8.77 -13.27 4.29
C ILE A 3 9.38 -12.08 5.00
N THR A 4 10.13 -11.28 4.23
CA THR A 4 10.65 -10.00 4.68
C THR A 4 9.68 -8.88 4.32
N LEU A 5 9.77 -7.75 5.02
CA LEU A 5 9.00 -6.55 4.64
C LEU A 5 9.33 -6.14 3.19
N LYS A 6 10.60 -6.28 2.80
CA LYS A 6 11.06 -5.92 1.45
C LYS A 6 10.34 -6.68 0.35
N MET A 7 10.00 -7.95 0.59
CA MET A 7 9.21 -8.74 -0.37
C MET A 7 7.78 -8.21 -0.53
N LEU A 8 7.16 -7.71 0.54
CA LEU A 8 5.85 -7.06 0.47
C LEU A 8 5.96 -5.73 -0.30
N GLU A 9 6.97 -4.92 -0.01
CA GLU A 9 7.21 -3.65 -0.73
C GLU A 9 7.40 -3.88 -2.24
N ILE A 10 8.15 -4.90 -2.63
CA ILE A 10 8.37 -5.26 -4.04
C ILE A 10 7.04 -5.66 -4.69
N LYS A 11 6.21 -6.47 -4.02
CA LYS A 11 4.89 -6.85 -4.53
C LYS A 11 3.97 -5.65 -4.70
N VAL A 12 3.93 -4.74 -3.73
CA VAL A 12 3.09 -3.54 -3.80
C VAL A 12 3.56 -2.59 -4.88
N LYS A 13 4.89 -2.42 -5.05
CA LYS A 13 5.45 -1.65 -6.16
C LYS A 13 5.04 -2.26 -7.50
N TYR A 14 5.23 -3.57 -7.66
CA TYR A 14 4.83 -4.29 -8.87
C TYR A 14 3.32 -4.15 -9.15
N LEU A 15 2.48 -4.27 -8.12
CA LEU A 15 1.03 -4.09 -8.24
C LEU A 15 0.69 -2.69 -8.78
N ASN A 16 1.29 -1.63 -8.24
CA ASN A 16 1.10 -0.28 -8.76
C ASN A 16 1.55 -0.17 -10.23
N GLU A 17 2.72 -0.70 -10.58
CA GLU A 17 3.24 -0.66 -11.95
C GLU A 17 2.33 -1.39 -12.95
N ILE A 18 1.82 -2.59 -12.64
CA ILE A 18 0.94 -3.33 -13.55
C ILE A 18 -0.48 -2.77 -13.63
N THR A 19 -0.89 -1.95 -12.65
CA THR A 19 -2.21 -1.31 -12.62
C THR A 19 -2.17 0.14 -13.09
N ASP A 20 -1.01 0.60 -13.59
CA ASP A 20 -0.76 2.00 -13.98
C ASP A 20 -1.10 3.02 -12.87
N ASN A 21 -0.93 2.59 -11.61
CA ASN A 21 -1.13 3.43 -10.44
C ASN A 21 0.19 4.13 -10.05
N PRO A 22 0.12 5.31 -9.42
CA PRO A 22 1.30 5.98 -8.88
C PRO A 22 2.03 5.09 -7.88
N VAL A 23 3.36 5.03 -7.93
CA VAL A 23 4.16 4.23 -6.99
C VAL A 23 4.30 4.92 -5.63
N GLY A 24 4.37 6.25 -5.60
CA GLY A 24 4.39 7.03 -4.37
C GLY A 24 2.98 7.24 -3.80
N THR A 25 2.84 7.26 -2.48
CA THR A 25 1.55 7.47 -1.80
C THR A 25 1.09 8.93 -1.79
N TYR A 26 2.03 9.87 -1.69
CA TYR A 26 1.76 11.31 -1.74
C TYR A 26 2.75 11.99 -2.67
N THR A 27 2.27 13.01 -3.37
CA THR A 27 3.10 13.94 -4.15
C THR A 27 3.07 15.30 -3.47
N LYS A 28 4.21 15.99 -3.43
CA LYS A 28 4.31 17.35 -2.91
C LYS A 28 4.29 18.33 -4.09
N ASP A 29 3.39 19.31 -4.05
CA ASP A 29 3.32 20.34 -5.09
C ASP A 29 4.36 21.47 -4.87
N ALA A 30 4.37 22.44 -5.80
CA ALA A 30 5.28 23.59 -5.75
C ALA A 30 5.07 24.50 -4.53
N ASP A 31 3.84 24.55 -4.01
CA ASP A 31 3.47 25.32 -2.81
C ASP A 31 3.76 24.55 -1.51
N GLY A 32 4.23 23.31 -1.64
CA GLY A 32 4.62 22.44 -0.55
C GLY A 32 3.49 21.66 0.11
N LYS A 33 2.29 21.67 -0.48
CA LYS A 33 1.15 20.88 -0.03
C LYS A 33 1.27 19.43 -0.54
N PHE A 34 0.86 18.48 0.32
CA PHE A 34 0.79 17.07 -0.04
C PHE A 34 -0.56 16.73 -0.65
N HIS A 35 -0.53 16.00 -1.75
CA HIS A 35 -1.69 15.44 -2.44
C HIS A 35 -1.61 13.93 -2.40
N ALA A 36 -2.71 13.30 -1.97
CA ALA A 36 -2.80 11.85 -1.96
C ALA A 36 -2.89 11.34 -3.41
N ASN A 37 -2.07 10.35 -3.74
CA ASN A 37 -2.06 9.77 -5.06
C ASN A 37 -3.18 8.72 -5.17
N LEU A 38 -4.28 9.07 -5.82
CA LEU A 38 -5.42 8.18 -6.02
C LEU A 38 -5.01 6.87 -6.69
N GLY A 39 -5.61 5.76 -6.24
CA GLY A 39 -5.34 4.43 -6.78
C GLY A 39 -4.06 3.78 -6.25
N ASN A 40 -3.12 4.54 -5.66
CA ASN A 40 -1.89 4.01 -5.08
C ASN A 40 -2.18 2.91 -4.03
N TYR A 41 -1.59 1.75 -4.24
CA TYR A 41 -1.45 0.71 -3.24
C TYR A 41 -0.25 1.00 -2.34
N HIS A 42 -0.43 0.86 -1.03
CA HIS A 42 0.64 1.00 -0.05
C HIS A 42 0.43 0.05 1.14
N LEU A 43 1.50 -0.19 1.88
CA LEU A 43 1.46 -1.02 3.08
C LEU A 43 1.12 -0.16 4.30
N SER A 44 0.13 -0.61 5.07
CA SER A 44 -0.14 -0.09 6.41
C SER A 44 0.39 -1.08 7.44
N GLY A 45 1.15 -0.59 8.42
CA GLY A 45 1.73 -1.40 9.50
C GLY A 45 1.20 -0.96 10.86
N ALA A 46 0.66 -1.90 11.64
CA ALA A 46 0.20 -1.64 13.00
C ALA A 46 0.26 -2.94 13.83
N TYR A 47 0.55 -2.81 15.13
CA TYR A 47 0.55 -3.93 16.09
C TYR A 47 1.39 -5.16 15.65
N GLY A 48 2.45 -4.93 14.86
CA GLY A 48 3.30 -5.99 14.29
C GLY A 48 2.77 -6.66 13.03
N GLY A 49 1.53 -6.38 12.62
CA GLY A 49 0.90 -6.84 11.39
C GLY A 49 0.99 -5.83 10.25
N TRP A 50 0.55 -6.27 9.06
CA TRP A 50 0.59 -5.53 7.81
C TRP A 50 -0.73 -5.67 7.06
N SER A 51 -1.19 -4.61 6.42
CA SER A 51 -2.36 -4.60 5.53
C SER A 51 -2.02 -3.92 4.21
N LEU A 52 -2.71 -4.33 3.14
CA LEU A 52 -2.66 -3.66 1.84
C LEU A 52 -3.79 -2.64 1.76
N HIS A 53 -3.43 -1.37 1.72
CA HIS A 53 -4.37 -0.28 1.56
C HIS A 53 -4.29 0.29 0.14
N GLN A 54 -5.40 0.82 -0.35
CA GLN A 54 -5.44 1.61 -1.56
C GLN A 54 -5.99 3.00 -1.26
N MET A 55 -5.33 4.03 -1.80
CA MET A 55 -5.78 5.41 -1.70
C MET A 55 -7.05 5.63 -2.54
N GLN A 56 -8.11 6.17 -1.93
CA GLN A 56 -9.43 6.34 -2.54
C GLN A 56 -9.85 7.82 -2.67
N THR A 57 -9.28 8.72 -1.87
CA THR A 57 -9.62 10.15 -1.92
C THR A 57 -8.38 11.03 -1.92
N ASP A 58 -8.52 12.23 -2.46
CA ASP A 58 -7.53 13.32 -2.47
C ASP A 58 -7.12 13.75 -1.05
N GLY A 59 -8.07 13.69 -0.11
CA GLY A 59 -7.85 13.93 1.31
C GLY A 59 -7.16 12.80 2.09
N GLY A 60 -6.77 11.70 1.44
CA GLY A 60 -6.04 10.60 2.08
C GLY A 60 -6.91 9.47 2.64
N GLY A 61 -8.18 9.38 2.23
CA GLY A 61 -9.04 8.26 2.57
C GLY A 61 -8.53 6.97 1.92
N VAL A 62 -8.52 5.88 2.69
CA VAL A 62 -7.97 4.59 2.27
C VAL A 62 -8.98 3.45 2.41
N ARG A 63 -8.85 2.43 1.57
CA ARG A 63 -9.57 1.17 1.65
C ARG A 63 -8.60 0.04 1.95
N ASP A 64 -8.90 -0.77 2.97
CA ASP A 64 -8.27 -2.10 3.13
C ASP A 64 -8.78 -3.02 2.02
N ILE A 65 -7.86 -3.52 1.20
CA ILE A 65 -8.17 -4.36 0.04
C ILE A 65 -8.74 -5.72 0.45
N PHE A 66 -8.30 -6.27 1.58
CA PHE A 66 -8.72 -7.60 2.03
C PHE A 66 -9.77 -7.58 3.13
N TYR A 67 -10.15 -6.39 3.62
CA TYR A 67 -11.11 -6.20 4.72
C TYR A 67 -10.81 -7.07 5.95
N ALA A 68 -9.52 -7.26 6.23
CA ALA A 68 -9.04 -8.20 7.23
C ALA A 68 -8.13 -7.52 8.28
N GLY A 69 -7.88 -6.23 8.13
CA GLY A 69 -6.97 -5.48 8.98
C GLY A 69 -5.52 -5.93 8.82
N HIS A 70 -4.72 -5.70 9.87
CA HIS A 70 -3.30 -6.02 9.89
C HIS A 70 -3.05 -7.49 10.20
N MET A 71 -2.44 -8.20 9.25
CA MET A 71 -2.15 -9.63 9.34
C MET A 71 -0.64 -9.93 9.30
N PRO A 72 -0.18 -11.15 9.64
CA PRO A 72 1.22 -11.52 9.51
C PRO A 72 1.73 -11.37 8.07
N LYS A 73 3.01 -10.99 7.91
CA LYS A 73 3.64 -10.77 6.58
C LYS A 73 3.48 -11.97 5.63
N ARG A 74 3.55 -13.18 6.18
CA ARG A 74 3.35 -14.44 5.43
C ARG A 74 1.97 -14.45 4.80
N GLU A 75 0.93 -14.23 5.60
CA GLU A 75 -0.45 -14.24 5.15
C GLU A 75 -0.73 -13.14 4.11
N LEU A 76 -0.26 -11.90 4.36
CA LEU A 76 -0.44 -10.81 3.39
C LEU A 76 0.26 -11.12 2.06
N PHE A 77 1.49 -11.66 2.11
CA PHE A 77 2.25 -12.02 0.90
C PHE A 77 1.52 -13.06 0.04
N ASP A 78 0.92 -14.06 0.70
CA ASP A 78 0.21 -15.16 0.06
C ASP A 78 -1.15 -14.68 -0.52
N ARG A 79 -1.82 -13.69 0.11
CA ARG A 79 -3.06 -13.08 -0.42
C ARG A 79 -2.84 -12.14 -1.60
N MET A 80 -1.65 -11.54 -1.73
CA MET A 80 -1.25 -10.72 -2.88
C MET A 80 -0.66 -11.57 -4.03
N ALA A 81 -0.90 -12.88 -4.05
CA ALA A 81 -0.40 -13.79 -5.09
C ALA A 81 -1.32 -13.81 -6.31
#